data_AF-A0A8H3WP09-F1
#
_entry.id   AF-A0A8H3WP09-F1
#
_cell.length_a   1.000
_cell.length_b   1.000
_cell.length_c   1.000
_cell.angle_alpha   90.00
_cell.angle_beta   90.00
_cell.angle_gamma   90.00
#
_symmetry.space_group_name_H-M   'P 1'
#
loop_
_entity.id
_entity.type
_entity.pdbx_description
1 polymer ?
#
loop_
_entity_poly.entity_id
_entity_poly.type
_entity_poly.pdbx_seq_one_letter_code
_entity_poly.pdbx_strand_id
1 'polypeptide(L)'
;MASDMKATVEPTKQGFSVCGYEKIEYDFEFLDGVFQKQNRQLADCYSRWKRCLAVMDLNIFNLYGKEMQEYFDHYNIELKIHKTMIGEKAKSMETLLSIVDSMTEFGVFRKEPVLVVGGGLVTDVAGFACASYRRNTPYIRIPTTVIGLIDASVSIKVAVNYGNYKNRLGAYHAPSRTFLDFTFLRTLPTAQIRNGFAELIKISTCAHLETFDLLDRFCEELIGTGFGRCDGSSSEVRDAADRINRNGIHEMLKLETPNLHEIMLDRVIAYGHTWSPLHELVPDVPLRHGHAISIDMAYSATLAHVLGKLSSTEHRRLLNLFSRAGLSMDHPQFDEAILDKGTTAILKTRDGKLRAAIPSPIGQCEFLNDISYEDMCAALKVHKELMKEYPREGAGLEAFVDASDTGYTLNGCCEDVESREFMNGVEKTVINDDTVSEEGSSTAASSSPGEYALSNGKNLGPKSATQVASSSEVAEKLKGVVGVEAVPTNTA
;
A
#
# COMPACT_ATOMS: atom_id res chain seq x y z
N MET A 1 24.04 6.51 24.36
CA MET A 1 23.88 7.86 24.93
C MET A 1 22.45 7.98 25.41
N ALA A 2 22.22 8.30 26.69
CA ALA A 2 20.86 8.54 27.17
C ALA A 2 20.33 9.80 26.51
N SER A 3 19.24 9.67 25.75
CA SER A 3 18.56 10.78 25.07
C SER A 3 18.13 11.85 26.08
N ASP A 4 18.35 13.12 25.75
CA ASP A 4 17.96 14.28 26.56
C ASP A 4 16.47 14.63 26.46
N MET A 5 15.64 13.74 25.89
CA MET A 5 14.19 13.93 25.70
C MET A 5 13.47 14.06 27.05
N LYS A 6 13.52 15.26 27.63
CA LYS A 6 12.86 15.61 28.87
C LYS A 6 11.60 16.40 28.54
N ALA A 7 10.45 15.84 28.88
CA ALA A 7 9.17 16.55 28.77
C ALA A 7 9.16 17.79 29.69
N THR A 8 8.56 18.88 29.21
CA THR A 8 8.47 20.17 29.94
C THR A 8 7.04 20.70 29.94
N VAL A 9 6.73 21.47 30.99
CA VAL A 9 5.51 22.28 31.11
C VAL A 9 5.94 23.64 31.65
N GLU A 10 5.66 24.70 30.91
CA GLU A 10 6.07 26.07 31.24
C GLU A 10 4.89 27.02 31.23
N PRO A 11 4.68 27.86 32.26
CA PRO A 11 3.65 28.90 32.22
C PRO A 11 4.01 29.98 31.18
N THR A 12 3.03 30.44 30.42
CA THR A 12 3.13 31.58 29.51
C THR A 12 2.34 32.76 30.05
N LYS A 13 2.42 33.94 29.39
CA LYS A 13 1.64 35.13 29.81
C LYS A 13 0.13 34.89 29.86
N GLN A 14 -0.39 33.93 29.09
CA GLN A 14 -1.84 33.69 28.93
C GLN A 14 -2.23 32.22 29.15
N GLY A 15 -1.31 31.34 29.58
CA GLY A 15 -1.60 29.90 29.71
C GLY A 15 -0.36 29.06 30.00
N PHE A 16 -0.21 27.93 29.31
CA PHE A 16 0.89 26.98 29.48
C PHE A 16 1.38 26.47 28.12
N SER A 17 2.68 26.23 28.03
CA SER A 17 3.33 25.52 26.92
C SER A 17 3.73 24.13 27.40
N VAL A 18 3.43 23.10 26.62
CA VAL A 18 3.77 21.71 26.93
C VAL A 18 4.61 21.15 25.79
N CYS A 19 5.76 20.56 26.13
CA CYS A 19 6.57 19.79 25.22
C CYS A 19 6.69 18.36 25.77
N GLY A 20 6.12 17.39 25.06
CA GLY A 20 6.20 15.98 25.40
C GLY A 20 6.98 15.20 24.34
N TYR A 21 7.61 14.10 24.74
CA TYR A 21 8.30 13.17 23.85
C TYR A 21 7.80 11.76 24.14
N GLU A 22 7.48 11.02 23.09
CA GLU A 22 7.08 9.61 23.18
C GLU A 22 8.05 8.78 22.33
N LYS A 23 8.52 7.66 22.88
CA LYS A 23 9.41 6.75 22.16
C LYS A 23 8.58 5.81 21.28
N ILE A 24 8.94 5.73 20.00
CA ILE A 24 8.46 4.68 19.09
C ILE A 24 9.62 3.73 18.85
N GLU A 25 9.42 2.44 19.13
CA GLU A 25 10.41 1.37 18.97
C GLU A 25 9.70 0.07 18.61
N TYR A 26 10.18 -0.60 17.57
CA TYR A 26 9.62 -1.83 17.05
C TYR A 26 10.68 -2.59 16.24
N ASP A 27 10.56 -3.92 16.22
CA ASP A 27 11.55 -4.80 15.59
C ASP A 27 10.95 -5.69 14.49
N PHE A 28 11.80 -6.05 13.53
CA PHE A 28 11.52 -7.06 12.51
C PHE A 28 12.47 -8.25 12.70
N GLU A 29 11.92 -9.46 12.68
CA GLU A 29 12.72 -10.69 12.79
C GLU A 29 12.40 -11.62 11.62
N PHE A 30 13.39 -11.88 10.76
CA PHE A 30 13.28 -12.92 9.74
C PHE A 30 13.35 -14.29 10.42
N LEU A 31 12.33 -15.11 10.23
CA LEU A 31 12.22 -16.40 10.91
C LEU A 31 11.49 -17.40 10.02
N ASP A 32 12.21 -18.39 9.50
CA ASP A 32 11.61 -19.48 8.73
C ASP A 32 10.92 -20.47 9.67
N GLY A 33 9.59 -20.60 9.53
CA GLY A 33 8.77 -21.50 10.33
C GLY A 33 8.48 -20.97 11.74
N VAL A 34 7.74 -19.88 11.85
CA VAL A 34 7.42 -19.23 13.14
C VAL A 34 6.66 -20.15 14.11
N PHE A 35 5.91 -21.14 13.60
CA PHE A 35 5.20 -22.15 14.40
C PHE A 35 5.97 -23.47 14.56
N GLN A 36 7.23 -23.54 14.12
CA GLN A 36 8.07 -24.70 14.37
C GLN A 36 8.50 -24.75 15.83
N LYS A 37 8.31 -25.89 16.49
CA LYS A 37 8.52 -26.06 17.94
C LYS A 37 9.94 -25.73 18.39
N GLN A 38 10.96 -25.81 17.53
CA GLN A 38 12.34 -25.39 17.86
C GLN A 38 12.54 -23.87 17.93
N ASN A 39 11.69 -23.07 17.27
CA ASN A 39 11.79 -21.63 17.20
C ASN A 39 11.07 -20.99 18.39
N ARG A 40 11.81 -20.59 19.42
CA ARG A 40 11.24 -20.07 20.69
C ARG A 40 10.73 -18.63 20.62
N GLN A 41 11.08 -17.89 19.58
CA GLN A 41 11.01 -16.42 19.60
C GLN A 41 9.58 -15.88 19.75
N LEU A 42 8.58 -16.53 19.14
CA LEU A 42 7.17 -16.18 19.35
C LEU A 42 6.71 -16.54 20.76
N ALA A 43 6.98 -17.75 21.24
CA ALA A 43 6.59 -18.20 22.57
C ALA A 43 7.20 -17.33 23.70
N ASP A 44 8.44 -16.89 23.53
CA ASP A 44 9.13 -16.06 24.51
C ASP A 44 8.43 -14.70 24.68
N CYS A 45 7.75 -14.18 23.64
CA CYS A 45 6.93 -12.97 23.73
C CYS A 45 5.70 -13.12 24.64
N TYR A 46 5.19 -14.34 24.82
CA TYR A 46 4.00 -14.65 25.63
C TYR A 46 4.33 -15.34 26.96
N SER A 47 5.61 -15.62 27.21
CA SER A 47 6.11 -16.35 28.39
C SER A 47 5.66 -15.75 29.72
N ARG A 48 5.50 -14.42 29.79
CA ARG A 48 5.03 -13.69 30.98
C ARG A 48 3.56 -13.96 31.29
N TRP A 49 2.70 -13.99 30.27
CA TRP A 49 1.25 -14.08 30.45
C TRP A 49 0.75 -15.51 30.46
N LYS A 50 1.50 -16.45 29.85
CA LYS A 50 1.12 -17.87 29.68
C LYS A 50 -0.21 -18.06 28.96
N ARG A 51 -0.65 -17.03 28.24
CA ARG A 51 -1.81 -17.05 27.35
C ARG A 51 -1.59 -16.10 26.18
N CYS A 52 -2.34 -16.29 25.11
CA CYS A 52 -2.29 -15.51 23.89
C CYS A 52 -3.70 -15.39 23.29
N LEU A 53 -4.13 -14.15 23.00
CA LEU A 53 -5.24 -13.90 22.09
C LEU A 53 -4.66 -13.64 20.71
N ALA A 54 -5.00 -14.49 19.75
CA ALA A 54 -4.63 -14.33 18.36
C ALA A 54 -5.83 -13.90 17.51
N VAL A 55 -5.67 -12.84 16.72
CA VAL A 55 -6.54 -12.48 15.62
C VAL A 55 -5.94 -13.08 14.35
N MET A 56 -6.63 -14.03 13.74
CA MET A 56 -6.08 -14.84 12.64
C MET A 56 -7.01 -14.85 11.44
N ASP A 57 -6.46 -14.66 10.25
CA ASP A 57 -7.18 -14.88 8.99
C ASP A 57 -7.77 -16.30 8.92
N LEU A 58 -9.02 -16.44 8.47
CA LEU A 58 -9.72 -17.72 8.43
C LEU A 58 -9.06 -18.74 7.47
N ASN A 59 -8.58 -18.31 6.29
CA ASN A 59 -7.89 -19.21 5.36
C ASN A 59 -6.57 -19.69 5.95
N ILE A 60 -5.82 -18.79 6.59
CA ILE A 60 -4.57 -19.16 7.27
C ILE A 60 -4.87 -20.08 8.47
N PHE A 61 -5.94 -19.83 9.23
CA PHE A 61 -6.34 -20.72 10.32
C PHE A 61 -6.63 -22.14 9.80
N ASN A 62 -7.32 -22.26 8.66
CA ASN A 62 -7.62 -23.57 8.07
C ASN A 62 -6.35 -24.34 7.64
N LEU A 63 -5.30 -23.63 7.23
CA LEU A 63 -4.03 -24.23 6.79
C LEU A 63 -3.06 -24.49 7.96
N TYR A 64 -2.91 -23.53 8.87
CA TYR A 64 -1.83 -23.48 9.86
C TYR A 64 -2.33 -23.44 11.31
N GLY A 65 -3.64 -23.37 11.55
CA GLY A 65 -4.21 -23.28 12.90
C GLY A 65 -3.87 -24.47 13.79
N LYS A 66 -3.78 -25.68 13.22
CA LYS A 66 -3.32 -26.86 13.94
C LYS A 66 -1.85 -26.76 14.35
N GLU A 67 -0.97 -26.35 13.43
CA GLU A 67 0.46 -26.16 13.70
C GLU A 67 0.68 -25.10 14.79
N MET A 68 -0.05 -23.99 14.70
CA MET A 68 -0.04 -22.93 15.70
C MET A 68 -0.52 -23.44 17.07
N GLN A 69 -1.62 -24.19 17.15
CA GLN A 69 -2.09 -24.76 18.42
C GLN A 69 -1.02 -25.68 19.04
N GLU A 70 -0.46 -26.59 18.25
CA GLU A 70 0.60 -27.49 18.72
C GLU A 70 1.88 -26.76 19.18
N TYR A 71 2.20 -25.62 18.56
CA TYR A 71 3.29 -24.75 18.98
C TYR A 71 3.02 -24.16 20.37
N PHE A 72 1.87 -23.53 20.56
CA PHE A 72 1.50 -22.91 21.84
C PHE A 72 1.35 -23.95 22.97
N ASP A 73 0.78 -25.12 22.66
CA ASP A 73 0.69 -26.27 23.59
C ASP A 73 2.08 -26.75 24.03
N HIS A 74 3.03 -26.88 23.09
CA HIS A 74 4.41 -27.29 23.40
C HIS A 74 5.08 -26.36 24.43
N TYR A 75 4.76 -25.07 24.39
CA TYR A 75 5.30 -24.06 25.31
C TYR A 75 4.44 -23.82 26.55
N ASN A 76 3.34 -24.57 26.73
CA ASN A 76 2.36 -24.39 27.81
C ASN A 76 1.83 -22.95 27.88
N ILE A 77 1.38 -22.43 26.74
CA ILE A 77 0.77 -21.11 26.62
C ILE A 77 -0.65 -21.32 26.09
N GLU A 78 -1.66 -20.90 26.85
CA GLU A 78 -3.06 -21.01 26.43
C GLU A 78 -3.33 -20.15 25.19
N LEU A 79 -3.94 -20.71 24.15
CA LEU A 79 -4.23 -19.99 22.91
C LEU A 79 -5.75 -19.84 22.72
N LYS A 80 -6.23 -18.59 22.60
CA LYS A 80 -7.57 -18.27 22.09
C LYS A 80 -7.44 -17.61 20.73
N ILE A 81 -8.20 -18.07 19.74
CA ILE A 81 -8.14 -17.55 18.36
C ILE A 81 -9.47 -16.87 18.02
N HIS A 82 -9.42 -15.58 17.71
CA HIS A 82 -10.45 -14.86 16.98
C HIS A 82 -10.20 -15.04 15.48
N LYS A 83 -11.05 -15.83 14.83
CA LYS A 83 -10.98 -16.07 13.38
C LYS A 83 -11.63 -14.91 12.66
N THR A 84 -10.90 -14.29 11.74
CA THR A 84 -11.36 -13.14 10.97
C THR A 84 -11.52 -13.53 9.52
N MET A 85 -12.71 -13.29 8.98
CA MET A 85 -12.97 -13.34 7.54
C MET A 85 -12.88 -11.90 7.02
N ILE A 86 -11.92 -11.60 6.16
CA ILE A 86 -11.74 -10.22 5.69
C ILE A 86 -11.32 -10.15 4.22
N GLY A 87 -12.21 -9.59 3.40
CA GLY A 87 -11.88 -8.97 2.12
C GLY A 87 -11.97 -7.44 2.21
N GLU A 88 -11.68 -6.73 1.13
CA GLU A 88 -11.66 -5.25 1.11
C GLU A 88 -12.99 -4.63 1.58
N LYS A 89 -14.13 -5.23 1.23
CA LYS A 89 -15.47 -4.79 1.68
C LYS A 89 -15.70 -4.99 3.19
N ALA A 90 -15.06 -5.99 3.78
CA ALA A 90 -15.13 -6.27 5.22
C ALA A 90 -14.08 -5.46 6.01
N LYS A 91 -13.22 -4.67 5.35
CA LYS A 91 -12.27 -3.77 6.01
C LYS A 91 -13.00 -2.57 6.63
N SER A 92 -13.74 -2.80 7.71
CA SER A 92 -14.78 -1.90 8.22
C SER A 92 -14.71 -1.71 9.74
N MET A 93 -15.45 -0.71 10.24
CA MET A 93 -15.63 -0.52 11.69
C MET A 93 -16.33 -1.70 12.38
N GLU A 94 -17.20 -2.43 11.67
CA GLU A 94 -17.89 -3.60 12.23
C GLU A 94 -16.90 -4.73 12.56
N THR A 95 -16.02 -5.05 11.62
CA THR A 95 -14.95 -6.05 11.82
C THR A 95 -13.94 -5.59 12.88
N LEU A 96 -13.65 -4.29 12.96
CA LEU A 96 -12.84 -3.76 14.05
C LEU A 96 -13.50 -3.99 15.42
N LEU A 97 -14.82 -3.74 15.52
CA LEU A 97 -15.54 -3.89 16.78
C LEU A 97 -15.67 -5.35 17.22
N SER A 98 -15.81 -6.31 16.30
CA SER A 98 -15.82 -7.74 16.65
C SER A 98 -14.48 -8.21 17.26
N ILE A 99 -13.36 -7.65 16.80
CA ILE A 99 -12.04 -7.86 17.40
C ILE A 99 -11.98 -7.23 18.80
N VAL A 100 -12.48 -6.00 18.96
CA VAL A 100 -12.56 -5.31 20.26
C VAL A 100 -13.41 -6.10 21.27
N ASP A 101 -14.51 -6.70 20.84
CA ASP A 101 -15.35 -7.56 21.67
C ASP A 101 -14.54 -8.78 22.17
N SER A 102 -13.76 -9.41 21.28
CA SER A 102 -12.91 -10.54 21.64
C SER A 102 -11.77 -10.15 22.59
N MET A 103 -11.17 -8.97 22.40
CA MET A 103 -10.18 -8.41 23.33
C MET A 103 -10.78 -8.14 24.71
N THR A 104 -12.05 -7.71 24.75
CA THR A 104 -12.81 -7.43 25.98
C THR A 104 -13.16 -8.73 26.69
N GLU A 105 -13.69 -9.71 25.97
CA GLU A 105 -14.07 -11.03 26.50
C GLU A 105 -12.86 -11.81 27.03
N PHE A 106 -11.73 -11.78 26.31
CA PHE A 106 -10.48 -12.39 26.78
C PHE A 106 -9.88 -11.67 28.00
N GLY A 107 -10.26 -10.41 28.21
CA GLY A 107 -9.73 -9.59 29.29
C GLY A 107 -8.26 -9.24 29.09
N VAL A 108 -7.89 -8.78 27.89
CA VAL A 108 -6.50 -8.37 27.54
C VAL A 108 -5.97 -7.36 28.56
N PHE A 109 -4.81 -7.63 29.16
CA PHE A 109 -4.16 -6.69 30.07
C PHE A 109 -3.51 -5.53 29.30
N ARG A 110 -3.32 -4.38 29.97
CA ARG A 110 -2.88 -3.13 29.31
C ARG A 110 -1.56 -3.26 28.51
N LYS A 111 -0.66 -4.16 28.90
CA LYS A 111 0.62 -4.39 28.23
C LYS A 111 0.75 -5.78 27.62
N GLU A 112 -0.32 -6.58 27.63
CA GLU A 112 -0.37 -7.89 27.00
C GLU A 112 -0.54 -7.70 25.49
N PRO A 113 0.39 -8.20 24.66
CA PRO A 113 0.28 -8.04 23.22
C PRO A 113 -0.81 -8.94 22.65
N VAL A 114 -1.56 -8.44 21.68
CA VAL A 114 -2.40 -9.29 20.81
C VAL A 114 -1.55 -9.84 19.67
N LEU A 115 -1.70 -11.12 19.35
CA LEU A 115 -1.06 -11.70 18.16
C LEU A 115 -1.94 -11.48 16.94
N VAL A 116 -1.38 -11.00 15.84
CA VAL A 116 -2.11 -10.76 14.60
C VAL A 116 -1.45 -11.52 13.46
N VAL A 117 -2.18 -12.47 12.85
CA VAL A 117 -1.67 -13.39 11.83
C VAL A 117 -2.53 -13.32 10.57
N GLY A 118 -1.98 -12.82 9.46
CA GLY A 118 -2.73 -12.69 8.21
C GLY A 118 -2.09 -11.75 7.20
N GLY A 119 -2.81 -11.45 6.12
CA GLY A 119 -2.39 -10.44 5.14
C GLY A 119 -2.59 -9.00 5.62
N GLY A 120 -2.35 -8.04 4.71
CA GLY A 120 -2.45 -6.61 5.01
C GLY A 120 -3.81 -6.18 5.59
N LEU A 121 -4.90 -6.79 5.12
CA LEU A 121 -6.25 -6.51 5.62
C LEU A 121 -6.41 -6.85 7.11
N VAL A 122 -6.03 -8.07 7.52
CA VAL A 122 -6.10 -8.47 8.93
C VAL A 122 -5.21 -7.60 9.79
N THR A 123 -3.98 -7.32 9.33
CA THR A 123 -3.02 -6.53 10.11
C THR A 123 -3.43 -5.08 10.28
N ASP A 124 -4.09 -4.49 9.28
CA ASP A 124 -4.61 -3.14 9.36
C ASP A 124 -5.78 -3.05 10.36
N VAL A 125 -6.78 -3.92 10.21
CA VAL A 125 -7.99 -3.83 11.06
C VAL A 125 -7.69 -4.20 12.50
N ALA A 126 -6.95 -5.29 12.73
CA ALA A 126 -6.56 -5.70 14.08
C ALA A 126 -5.55 -4.72 14.70
N GLY A 127 -4.64 -4.16 13.90
CA GLY A 127 -3.72 -3.11 14.35
C GLY A 127 -4.48 -1.85 14.80
N PHE A 128 -5.52 -1.44 14.06
CA PHE A 128 -6.34 -0.30 14.43
C PHE A 128 -7.23 -0.58 15.65
N ALA A 129 -7.74 -1.81 15.80
CA ALA A 129 -8.39 -2.27 17.02
C ALA A 129 -7.45 -2.13 18.22
N CYS A 130 -6.18 -2.58 18.09
CA CYS A 130 -5.16 -2.47 19.15
C CYS A 130 -4.78 -1.01 19.47
N ALA A 131 -4.69 -0.15 18.45
CA ALA A 131 -4.46 1.28 18.64
C ALA A 131 -5.57 1.93 19.48
N SER A 132 -6.82 1.56 19.20
CA SER A 132 -8.00 2.14 19.83
C SER A 132 -8.30 1.53 21.22
N TYR A 133 -8.02 0.24 21.42
CA TYR A 133 -8.33 -0.45 22.66
C TYR A 133 -7.51 0.10 23.83
N ARG A 134 -8.22 0.62 24.84
CA ARG A 134 -7.63 1.35 25.98
C ARG A 134 -6.64 2.44 25.56
N ARG A 135 -6.87 3.04 24.39
CA ARG A 135 -6.10 4.13 23.75
C ARG A 135 -4.65 3.78 23.35
N ASN A 136 -4.21 2.55 23.58
CA ASN A 136 -2.94 1.95 23.10
C ASN A 136 -2.81 0.57 23.76
N THR A 137 -2.86 -0.48 22.95
CA THR A 137 -2.55 -1.87 23.32
C THR A 137 -1.44 -2.41 22.41
N PRO A 138 -0.37 -3.01 22.97
CA PRO A 138 0.69 -3.63 22.15
C PRO A 138 0.15 -4.78 21.30
N TYR A 139 0.82 -5.06 20.19
CA TYR A 139 0.49 -6.20 19.35
C TYR A 139 1.72 -6.69 18.57
N ILE A 140 1.67 -7.93 18.11
CA ILE A 140 2.72 -8.59 17.32
C ILE A 140 2.12 -8.98 15.97
N ARG A 141 2.84 -8.74 14.87
CA ARG A 141 2.41 -9.14 13.51
C ARG A 141 3.15 -10.38 13.01
N ILE A 142 2.41 -11.26 12.34
CA ILE A 142 2.92 -12.34 11.49
C ILE A 142 2.23 -12.20 10.13
N PRO A 143 2.78 -11.39 9.20
CA PRO A 143 2.25 -11.30 7.85
C PRO A 143 2.35 -12.62 7.08
N THR A 144 1.30 -12.96 6.32
CA THR A 144 1.23 -14.23 5.57
C THR A 144 1.08 -14.06 4.04
N THR A 145 1.09 -12.83 3.56
CA THR A 145 1.01 -12.48 2.13
C THR A 145 2.24 -11.70 1.70
N VAL A 146 2.55 -11.65 0.41
CA VAL A 146 3.67 -10.82 -0.09
C VAL A 146 3.49 -9.37 0.35
N ILE A 147 2.32 -8.75 0.09
CA ILE A 147 2.01 -7.37 0.55
C ILE A 147 2.22 -7.22 2.05
N GLY A 148 1.75 -8.18 2.84
CA GLY A 148 1.96 -8.18 4.29
C GLY A 148 3.43 -8.16 4.66
N LEU A 149 4.23 -9.04 4.06
CA LEU A 149 5.64 -9.27 4.41
C LEU A 149 6.54 -8.09 4.04
N ILE A 150 6.26 -7.41 2.92
CA ILE A 150 7.17 -6.40 2.36
C ILE A 150 6.65 -4.96 2.46
N ASP A 151 5.35 -4.74 2.74
CA ASP A 151 4.74 -3.41 2.79
C ASP A 151 3.83 -3.21 4.01
N ALA A 152 2.64 -3.82 4.02
CA ALA A 152 1.60 -3.51 5.01
C ALA A 152 2.04 -3.78 6.46
N SER A 153 2.83 -4.84 6.70
CA SER A 153 3.40 -5.10 8.03
C SER A 153 4.77 -4.47 8.28
N VAL A 154 5.34 -3.78 7.30
CA VAL A 154 6.54 -2.94 7.44
C VAL A 154 6.14 -1.53 7.89
N SER A 155 5.06 -1.01 7.33
CA SER A 155 4.41 0.24 7.74
C SER A 155 3.82 0.16 9.16
N ILE A 156 3.71 1.29 9.85
CA ILE A 156 2.97 1.42 11.13
C ILE A 156 1.54 1.94 10.93
N LYS A 157 1.14 2.20 9.68
CA LYS A 157 -0.21 2.64 9.33
C LYS A 157 -1.17 1.48 9.46
N VAL A 158 -2.28 1.71 10.14
CA VAL A 158 -3.37 0.76 10.34
C VAL A 158 -4.68 1.49 10.10
N ALA A 159 -5.64 0.86 9.43
CA ALA A 159 -6.85 1.56 9.02
C ALA A 159 -8.03 0.63 8.72
N VAL A 160 -9.21 1.24 8.63
CA VAL A 160 -10.43 0.69 8.02
C VAL A 160 -10.95 1.65 6.96
N ASN A 161 -11.75 1.13 6.05
CA ASN A 161 -12.51 1.92 5.09
C ASN A 161 -13.73 2.57 5.79
N TYR A 162 -14.18 3.72 5.31
CA TYR A 162 -15.40 4.39 5.79
C TYR A 162 -16.24 4.90 4.63
N GLY A 163 -17.47 4.39 4.49
CA GLY A 163 -18.26 4.61 3.28
C GLY A 163 -17.50 4.11 2.05
N ASN A 164 -17.34 4.98 1.04
CA ASN A 164 -16.59 4.68 -0.19
C ASN A 164 -15.12 5.14 -0.13
N TYR A 165 -14.61 5.46 1.07
CA TYR A 165 -13.27 6.01 1.24
C TYR A 165 -12.31 4.97 1.78
N LYS A 166 -11.28 4.66 0.99
CA LYS A 166 -10.21 3.74 1.36
C LYS A 166 -9.37 4.30 2.53
N ASN A 167 -9.11 3.46 3.54
CA ASN A 167 -8.22 3.75 4.69
C ASN A 167 -8.50 5.07 5.41
N ARG A 168 -9.75 5.55 5.40
CA ARG A 168 -10.11 6.89 5.90
C ARG A 168 -10.03 7.02 7.41
N LEU A 169 -10.27 5.94 8.14
CA LEU A 169 -10.17 5.92 9.61
C LEU A 169 -9.01 5.02 10.01
N GLY A 170 -8.06 5.54 10.78
CA GLY A 170 -6.86 4.79 11.11
C GLY A 170 -5.98 5.45 12.16
N ALA A 171 -4.79 4.88 12.34
CA ALA A 171 -3.77 5.35 13.25
C ALA A 171 -2.36 5.03 12.71
N TYR A 172 -1.36 5.74 13.23
CA TYR A 172 0.04 5.33 13.17
C TYR A 172 0.35 4.58 14.48
N HIS A 173 0.29 3.24 14.44
CA HIS A 173 0.45 2.40 15.62
C HIS A 173 1.42 1.26 15.31
N ALA A 174 2.64 1.35 15.82
CA ALA A 174 3.67 0.35 15.55
C ALA A 174 3.39 -0.95 16.33
N PRO A 175 3.56 -2.14 15.71
CA PRO A 175 3.60 -3.39 16.47
C PRO A 175 4.85 -3.38 17.36
N SER A 176 4.84 -4.10 18.47
CA SER A 176 6.08 -4.28 19.23
C SER A 176 7.10 -5.14 18.48
N ARG A 177 6.62 -6.08 17.65
CA ARG A 177 7.46 -6.97 16.83
C ARG A 177 6.70 -7.47 15.61
N THR A 178 7.39 -7.64 14.49
CA THR A 178 6.90 -8.31 13.29
C THR A 178 7.80 -9.51 12.97
N PHE A 179 7.23 -10.71 12.90
CA PHE A 179 7.94 -11.90 12.42
C PHE A 179 7.72 -12.08 10.93
N LEU A 180 8.80 -12.06 10.17
CA LEU A 180 8.81 -12.19 8.72
C LEU A 180 9.16 -13.64 8.34
N ASP A 181 8.13 -14.46 8.23
CA ASP A 181 8.24 -15.86 7.80
C ASP A 181 7.80 -16.00 6.34
N PHE A 182 8.77 -16.02 5.43
CA PHE A 182 8.48 -16.15 4.01
C PHE A 182 7.97 -17.54 3.63
N THR A 183 8.05 -18.55 4.52
CA THR A 183 7.57 -19.90 4.21
C THR A 183 6.05 -19.98 4.04
N PHE A 184 5.29 -19.00 4.53
CA PHE A 184 3.85 -18.86 4.24
C PHE A 184 3.57 -18.70 2.74
N LEU A 185 4.51 -18.17 1.96
CA LEU A 185 4.34 -17.98 0.52
C LEU A 185 4.21 -19.30 -0.25
N ARG A 186 4.62 -20.43 0.35
CA ARG A 186 4.46 -21.77 -0.24
C ARG A 186 2.99 -22.13 -0.48
N THR A 187 2.07 -21.61 0.31
CA THR A 187 0.63 -21.91 0.19
C THR A 187 -0.19 -20.72 -0.32
N LEU A 188 0.48 -19.59 -0.60
CA LEU A 188 -0.20 -18.39 -1.08
C LEU A 188 -0.58 -18.55 -2.56
N PRO A 189 -1.84 -18.26 -2.96
CA PRO A 189 -2.25 -18.33 -4.36
C PRO A 189 -1.39 -17.45 -5.26
N THR A 190 -1.14 -17.90 -6.50
CA THR A 190 -0.33 -17.17 -7.49
C THR A 190 -0.86 -15.75 -7.75
N ALA A 191 -2.18 -15.56 -7.76
CA ALA A 191 -2.79 -14.24 -7.86
C ALA A 191 -2.34 -13.29 -6.74
N GLN A 192 -2.21 -13.80 -5.50
CA GLN A 192 -1.76 -13.03 -4.34
C GLN A 192 -0.24 -12.81 -4.32
N ILE A 193 0.54 -13.75 -4.86
CA ILE A 193 1.98 -13.54 -5.11
C ILE A 193 2.16 -12.38 -6.09
N ARG A 194 1.44 -12.41 -7.22
CA ARG A 194 1.46 -11.35 -8.24
C ARG A 194 1.00 -10.01 -7.67
N ASN A 195 -0.09 -10.02 -6.91
CA ASN A 195 -0.64 -8.85 -6.24
C ASN A 195 0.43 -8.11 -5.41
N GLY A 196 1.21 -8.83 -4.60
CA GLY A 196 2.30 -8.21 -3.83
C GLY A 196 3.58 -7.94 -4.61
N PHE A 197 3.82 -8.59 -5.75
CA PHE A 197 4.94 -8.29 -6.63
C PHE A 197 4.92 -6.82 -7.10
N ALA A 198 3.72 -6.25 -7.30
CA ALA A 198 3.54 -4.86 -7.67
C ALA A 198 4.20 -3.88 -6.69
N GLU A 199 4.13 -4.15 -5.39
CA GLU A 199 4.71 -3.28 -4.35
C GLU A 199 6.25 -3.32 -4.33
N LEU A 200 6.83 -4.45 -4.75
CA LEU A 200 8.27 -4.55 -4.97
C LEU A 200 8.70 -3.79 -6.24
N ILE A 201 7.90 -3.81 -7.31
CA ILE A 201 8.12 -2.94 -8.47
C ILE A 201 8.04 -1.47 -8.05
N LYS A 202 7.04 -1.09 -7.24
CA LYS A 202 6.87 0.29 -6.74
C LYS A 202 8.14 0.83 -6.11
N ILE A 203 8.62 0.17 -5.06
CA ILE A 203 9.77 0.69 -4.32
C ILE A 203 11.05 0.63 -5.13
N SER A 204 11.27 -0.46 -5.88
CA SER A 204 12.50 -0.62 -6.65
C SER A 204 12.61 0.36 -7.83
N THR A 205 11.48 0.67 -8.47
CA THR A 205 11.40 1.61 -9.59
C THR A 205 11.80 3.03 -9.19
N CYS A 206 11.51 3.45 -7.95
CA CYS A 206 11.78 4.81 -7.50
C CYS A 206 12.92 4.94 -6.47
N ALA A 207 13.45 3.84 -5.93
CA ALA A 207 14.43 3.91 -4.85
C ALA A 207 15.52 2.82 -4.86
N HIS A 208 15.41 1.74 -5.65
CA HIS A 208 16.35 0.62 -5.52
C HIS A 208 16.55 -0.17 -6.82
N LEU A 209 17.45 0.31 -7.68
CA LEU A 209 17.75 -0.28 -8.99
C LEU A 209 18.17 -1.75 -8.92
N GLU A 210 19.00 -2.16 -7.96
CA GLU A 210 19.43 -3.56 -7.84
C GLU A 210 18.24 -4.51 -7.58
N THR A 211 17.25 -4.05 -6.82
CA THR A 211 16.03 -4.86 -6.57
C THR A 211 15.20 -4.93 -7.84
N PHE A 212 15.12 -3.83 -8.59
CA PHE A 212 14.43 -3.79 -9.89
C PHE A 212 15.08 -4.77 -10.87
N ASP A 213 16.41 -4.78 -10.97
CA ASP A 213 17.16 -5.67 -11.85
C ASP A 213 16.94 -7.15 -11.51
N LEU A 214 16.85 -7.49 -10.22
CA LEU A 214 16.55 -8.86 -9.78
C LEU A 214 15.09 -9.26 -10.05
N LEU A 215 14.13 -8.36 -9.82
CA LEU A 215 12.72 -8.59 -10.16
C LEU A 215 12.56 -8.81 -11.66
N ASP A 216 13.21 -7.98 -12.48
CA ASP A 216 13.22 -8.09 -13.93
C ASP A 216 13.85 -9.42 -14.37
N ARG A 217 15.01 -9.78 -13.81
CA ARG A 217 15.68 -11.03 -14.20
C ARG A 217 14.88 -12.29 -13.86
N PHE A 218 14.27 -12.36 -12.68
CA PHE A 218 13.65 -13.59 -12.14
C PHE A 218 12.11 -13.54 -12.12
N CYS A 219 11.48 -12.61 -12.83
CA CYS A 219 10.05 -12.29 -12.75
C CYS A 219 9.14 -13.53 -12.73
N GLU A 220 9.19 -14.34 -13.77
CA GLU A 220 8.30 -15.50 -13.96
C GLU A 220 8.57 -16.60 -12.91
N GLU A 221 9.83 -16.82 -12.56
CA GLU A 221 10.22 -17.81 -11.57
C GLU A 221 9.77 -17.40 -10.16
N LEU A 222 9.94 -16.12 -9.78
CA LEU A 222 9.48 -15.61 -8.49
C LEU A 222 7.96 -15.76 -8.32
N ILE A 223 7.20 -15.48 -9.38
CA ILE A 223 5.74 -15.64 -9.35
C ILE A 223 5.35 -17.12 -9.31
N GLY A 224 5.92 -17.94 -10.19
CA GLY A 224 5.56 -19.35 -10.32
C GLY A 224 5.98 -20.24 -9.15
N THR A 225 6.96 -19.79 -8.36
CA THR A 225 7.53 -20.57 -7.24
C THR A 225 7.20 -20.01 -5.86
N GLY A 226 6.32 -19.00 -5.78
CA GLY A 226 6.00 -18.34 -4.52
C GLY A 226 7.24 -17.73 -3.85
N PHE A 227 8.03 -16.96 -4.61
CA PHE A 227 9.33 -16.42 -4.20
C PHE A 227 10.33 -17.51 -3.78
N GLY A 228 10.41 -18.60 -4.55
CA GLY A 228 11.33 -19.71 -4.31
C GLY A 228 10.94 -20.61 -3.13
N ARG A 229 9.73 -20.47 -2.57
CA ARG A 229 9.28 -21.21 -1.37
C ARG A 229 8.50 -22.48 -1.70
N CYS A 230 8.08 -22.66 -2.95
CA CYS A 230 7.51 -23.92 -3.44
C CYS A 230 8.58 -25.00 -3.63
N ASP A 231 8.17 -26.26 -3.56
CA ASP A 231 9.05 -27.42 -3.77
C ASP A 231 9.65 -27.42 -5.18
N GLY A 232 10.93 -27.78 -5.29
CA GLY A 232 11.65 -27.81 -6.57
C GLY A 232 12.25 -26.47 -7.02
N SER A 233 12.07 -25.39 -6.26
CA SER A 233 12.70 -24.09 -6.53
C SER A 233 14.22 -24.17 -6.54
N SER A 234 14.87 -23.54 -7.51
CA SER A 234 16.33 -23.48 -7.58
C SER A 234 16.91 -22.65 -6.43
N SER A 235 18.15 -22.91 -6.04
CA SER A 235 18.84 -22.09 -5.03
C SER A 235 19.03 -20.66 -5.50
N GLU A 236 19.25 -20.44 -6.81
CA GLU A 236 19.41 -19.10 -7.38
C GLU A 236 18.14 -18.25 -7.23
N VAL A 237 16.96 -18.80 -7.50
CA VAL A 237 15.68 -18.09 -7.33
C VAL A 237 15.42 -17.79 -5.85
N ARG A 238 15.76 -18.72 -4.96
CA ARG A 238 15.64 -18.53 -3.49
C ARG A 238 16.55 -17.41 -3.00
N ASP A 239 17.81 -17.40 -3.41
CA ASP A 239 18.77 -16.37 -3.04
C ASP A 239 18.36 -15.00 -3.61
N ALA A 240 17.83 -14.96 -4.84
CA ALA A 240 17.28 -13.75 -5.43
C ALA A 240 16.06 -13.25 -4.65
N ALA A 241 15.11 -14.12 -4.32
CA ALA A 241 13.93 -13.79 -3.53
C ALA A 241 14.30 -13.20 -2.16
N ASP A 242 15.23 -13.83 -1.45
CA ASP A 242 15.66 -13.37 -0.12
C ASP A 242 16.34 -12.00 -0.18
N ARG A 243 17.17 -11.76 -1.21
CA ARG A 243 17.79 -10.45 -1.46
C ARG A 243 16.74 -9.39 -1.80
N ILE A 244 15.82 -9.68 -2.73
CA ILE A 244 14.75 -8.78 -3.14
C ILE A 244 13.92 -8.36 -1.92
N ASN A 245 13.44 -9.34 -1.15
CA ASN A 245 12.56 -9.09 -0.01
C ASN A 245 13.28 -8.31 1.09
N ARG A 246 14.50 -8.71 1.45
CA ARG A 246 15.31 -8.00 2.45
C ARG A 246 15.60 -6.56 2.03
N ASN A 247 16.02 -6.35 0.78
CA ASN A 247 16.35 -5.02 0.28
C ASN A 247 15.09 -4.14 0.16
N GLY A 248 13.98 -4.70 -0.32
CA GLY A 248 12.69 -3.99 -0.38
C GLY A 248 12.22 -3.50 0.99
N ILE A 249 12.21 -4.40 1.99
CA ILE A 249 11.84 -4.04 3.36
C ILE A 249 12.79 -2.97 3.93
N HIS A 250 14.10 -3.16 3.75
CA HIS A 250 15.08 -2.21 4.28
C HIS A 250 14.95 -0.83 3.63
N GLU A 251 14.74 -0.76 2.32
CA GLU A 251 14.56 0.51 1.63
C GLU A 251 13.26 1.21 2.07
N MET A 252 12.19 0.45 2.27
CA MET A 252 10.94 1.01 2.79
C MET A 252 11.14 1.62 4.17
N LEU A 253 11.86 0.92 5.06
CA LEU A 253 12.17 1.41 6.40
C LEU A 253 13.05 2.67 6.36
N LYS A 254 14.05 2.76 5.47
CA LYS A 254 14.86 3.98 5.32
C LYS A 254 14.01 5.18 4.92
N LEU A 255 13.05 4.99 4.04
CA LEU A 255 12.17 6.05 3.53
C LEU A 255 11.13 6.50 4.56
N GLU A 256 10.54 5.57 5.31
CA GLU A 256 9.44 5.86 6.22
C GLU A 256 9.87 6.21 7.66
N THR A 257 10.99 5.67 8.16
CA THR A 257 11.42 5.89 9.55
C THR A 257 11.65 7.37 9.91
N PRO A 258 12.21 8.22 9.03
CA PRO A 258 12.33 9.65 9.28
C PRO A 258 10.97 10.39 9.26
N ASN A 259 9.88 9.72 8.89
CA ASN A 259 8.60 10.32 8.55
C ASN A 259 7.40 9.46 8.98
N LEU A 260 7.48 8.81 10.14
CA LEU A 260 6.50 7.79 10.58
C LEU A 260 5.05 8.28 10.71
N HIS A 261 4.83 9.58 10.86
CA HIS A 261 3.50 10.20 10.90
C HIS A 261 3.15 10.97 9.61
N GLU A 262 3.91 10.75 8.53
CA GLU A 262 3.71 11.37 7.22
C GLU A 262 3.63 12.92 7.26
N ILE A 263 4.39 13.55 8.16
CA ILE A 263 4.48 15.01 8.28
C ILE A 263 5.08 15.61 6.99
N MET A 264 6.06 14.91 6.40
CA MET A 264 6.59 15.23 5.08
C MET A 264 5.78 14.49 4.01
N LEU A 265 5.21 15.23 3.05
CA LEU A 265 4.26 14.66 2.09
C LEU A 265 4.89 14.26 0.74
N ASP A 266 6.16 14.60 0.50
CA ASP A 266 6.93 14.12 -0.65
C ASP A 266 7.43 12.69 -0.36
N ARG A 267 6.55 11.71 -0.60
CA ARG A 267 6.76 10.32 -0.19
C ARG A 267 7.05 9.43 -1.39
N VAL A 268 8.27 8.92 -1.50
CA VAL A 268 8.72 8.05 -2.60
C VAL A 268 7.85 6.81 -2.71
N ILE A 269 7.49 6.20 -1.57
CA ILE A 269 6.65 5.00 -1.56
C ILE A 269 5.18 5.26 -1.91
N ALA A 270 4.81 6.50 -2.24
CA ALA A 270 3.50 6.86 -2.78
C ALA A 270 3.43 6.79 -4.32
N TYR A 271 4.52 6.35 -4.98
CA TYR A 271 4.47 5.94 -6.39
C TYR A 271 3.39 4.87 -6.59
N GLY A 272 2.61 4.96 -7.67
CA GLY A 272 1.46 4.08 -7.91
C GLY A 272 0.25 4.33 -7.00
N HIS A 273 0.27 5.36 -6.15
CA HIS A 273 -0.79 5.67 -5.18
C HIS A 273 -1.34 7.09 -5.34
N THR A 274 -1.32 7.62 -6.56
CA THR A 274 -1.85 8.95 -6.88
C THR A 274 -3.31 8.85 -7.33
N TRP A 275 -3.60 7.97 -8.29
CA TRP A 275 -4.92 7.73 -8.85
C TRP A 275 -5.49 6.35 -8.46
N SER A 276 -4.62 5.39 -8.13
CA SER A 276 -5.06 4.04 -7.76
C SER A 276 -6.04 3.97 -6.58
N PRO A 277 -6.00 4.81 -5.52
CA PRO A 277 -6.95 4.67 -4.41
C PRO A 277 -8.41 4.86 -4.83
N LEU A 278 -8.65 5.73 -5.81
CA LEU A 278 -9.97 5.90 -6.40
C LEU A 278 -10.26 4.76 -7.38
N HIS A 279 -9.35 4.52 -8.33
CA HIS A 279 -9.57 3.56 -9.41
C HIS A 279 -9.74 2.11 -8.92
N GLU A 280 -9.11 1.74 -7.81
CA GLU A 280 -9.22 0.40 -7.21
C GLU A 280 -10.67 0.01 -6.89
N LEU A 281 -11.49 0.99 -6.46
CA LEU A 281 -12.85 0.79 -5.98
C LEU A 281 -13.92 1.17 -7.02
N VAL A 282 -13.52 1.66 -8.20
CA VAL A 282 -14.43 2.12 -9.26
C VAL A 282 -15.13 0.96 -9.98
N PRO A 283 -14.45 -0.16 -10.32
CA PRO A 283 -15.13 -1.30 -10.92
C PRO A 283 -16.08 -1.99 -9.94
N ASP A 284 -17.19 -2.56 -10.45
CA ASP A 284 -18.22 -3.22 -9.63
C ASP A 284 -17.65 -4.30 -8.71
N VAL A 285 -16.70 -5.07 -9.25
CA VAL A 285 -15.81 -5.93 -8.49
C VAL A 285 -14.50 -5.18 -8.34
N PRO A 286 -14.08 -4.80 -7.12
CA PRO A 286 -12.84 -4.07 -6.92
C PRO A 286 -11.64 -4.78 -7.55
N LEU A 287 -10.69 -4.00 -8.05
CA LEU A 287 -9.39 -4.52 -8.44
C LEU A 287 -8.65 -5.00 -7.19
N ARG A 288 -7.84 -6.05 -7.34
CA ARG A 288 -6.80 -6.34 -6.35
C ARG A 288 -5.86 -5.14 -6.29
N HIS A 289 -5.45 -4.78 -5.08
CA HIS A 289 -4.64 -3.59 -4.81
C HIS A 289 -3.43 -3.44 -5.74
N GLY A 290 -2.64 -4.51 -5.87
CA GLY A 290 -1.46 -4.61 -6.74
C GLY A 290 -1.75 -4.29 -8.21
N HIS A 291 -2.92 -4.67 -8.71
CA HIS A 291 -3.35 -4.35 -10.08
C HIS A 291 -3.74 -2.88 -10.21
N ALA A 292 -4.44 -2.31 -9.23
CA ALA A 292 -4.80 -0.89 -9.23
C ALA A 292 -3.55 0.02 -9.18
N ILE A 293 -2.58 -0.30 -8.32
CA ILE A 293 -1.33 0.46 -8.25
C ILE A 293 -0.47 0.25 -9.50
N SER A 294 -0.52 -0.91 -10.15
CA SER A 294 0.26 -1.17 -11.37
C SER A 294 -0.25 -0.36 -12.57
N ILE A 295 -1.56 -0.13 -12.66
CA ILE A 295 -2.14 0.77 -13.68
C ILE A 295 -1.63 2.20 -13.46
N ASP A 296 -1.67 2.69 -12.22
CA ASP A 296 -1.15 4.00 -11.85
C ASP A 296 0.36 4.12 -12.17
N MET A 297 1.16 3.11 -11.79
CA MET A 297 2.60 3.09 -12.08
C MET A 297 2.91 3.01 -13.58
N ALA A 298 2.19 2.18 -14.34
CA ALA A 298 2.42 2.03 -15.78
C ALA A 298 2.06 3.32 -16.53
N TYR A 299 0.97 3.98 -16.14
CA TYR A 299 0.62 5.32 -16.64
C TYR A 299 1.68 6.35 -16.23
N SER A 300 2.09 6.37 -14.95
CA SER A 300 3.14 7.26 -14.43
C SER A 300 4.48 7.08 -15.14
N ALA A 301 4.82 5.85 -15.55
CA ALA A 301 6.02 5.57 -16.35
C ALA A 301 5.92 6.16 -17.76
N THR A 302 4.74 6.08 -18.40
CA THR A 302 4.49 6.77 -19.68
C THR A 302 4.57 8.29 -19.51
N LEU A 303 4.01 8.82 -18.42
CA LEU A 303 4.10 10.24 -18.09
C LEU A 303 5.56 10.69 -17.93
N ALA A 304 6.36 9.95 -17.16
CA ALA A 304 7.78 10.20 -16.98
C ALA A 304 8.54 10.16 -18.31
N HIS A 305 8.22 9.20 -19.19
CA HIS A 305 8.81 9.11 -20.53
C HIS A 305 8.49 10.33 -21.40
N VAL A 306 7.22 10.73 -21.47
CA VAL A 306 6.76 11.91 -22.24
C VAL A 306 7.47 13.19 -21.75
N LEU A 307 7.68 13.31 -20.44
CA LEU A 307 8.42 14.42 -19.83
C LEU A 307 9.94 14.32 -19.98
N GLY A 308 10.47 13.27 -20.61
CA GLY A 308 11.90 13.04 -20.82
C GLY A 308 12.67 12.63 -19.56
N LYS A 309 11.97 12.14 -18.53
CA LYS A 309 12.54 11.65 -17.27
C LYS A 309 12.96 10.18 -17.35
N LEU A 310 12.31 9.42 -18.23
CA LEU A 310 12.72 8.08 -18.61
C LEU A 310 13.12 8.03 -20.09
N SER A 311 14.21 7.33 -20.39
CA SER A 311 14.53 6.94 -21.76
C SER A 311 13.50 5.94 -22.30
N SER A 312 13.35 5.83 -23.62
CA SER A 312 12.47 4.83 -24.25
C SER A 312 12.83 3.40 -23.83
N THR A 313 14.12 3.12 -23.64
CA THR A 313 14.61 1.81 -23.16
C THR A 313 14.13 1.50 -21.74
N GLU A 314 14.27 2.45 -20.82
CA GLU A 314 13.81 2.27 -19.44
C GLU A 314 12.29 2.16 -19.34
N HIS A 315 11.57 3.01 -20.08
CA HIS A 315 10.12 2.97 -20.14
C HIS A 315 9.61 1.61 -20.62
N ARG A 316 10.13 1.12 -21.76
CA ARG A 316 9.78 -0.21 -22.28
C ARG A 316 10.19 -1.33 -21.33
N ARG A 317 11.36 -1.23 -20.68
CA ARG A 317 11.83 -2.21 -19.69
C ARG A 317 10.85 -2.34 -18.53
N LEU A 318 10.39 -1.21 -17.97
CA LEU A 318 9.41 -1.19 -16.88
C LEU A 318 8.04 -1.75 -17.30
N LEU A 319 7.52 -1.36 -18.47
CA LEU A 319 6.26 -1.92 -18.99
C LEU A 319 6.37 -3.44 -19.28
N ASN A 320 7.51 -3.88 -19.81
CA ASN A 320 7.76 -5.30 -20.04
C ASN A 320 7.75 -6.09 -18.72
N LEU A 321 8.31 -5.55 -17.64
CA LEU A 321 8.25 -6.18 -16.31
C LEU A 321 6.80 -6.33 -15.82
N PHE A 322 5.98 -5.28 -15.90
CA PHE A 322 4.55 -5.38 -15.55
C PHE A 322 3.82 -6.45 -16.38
N SER A 323 4.04 -6.45 -17.70
CA SER A 323 3.43 -7.41 -18.62
C SER A 323 3.82 -8.86 -18.33
N ARG A 324 5.12 -9.13 -18.08
CA ARG A 324 5.64 -10.48 -17.75
C ARG A 324 5.18 -10.94 -16.37
N ALA A 325 5.05 -10.01 -15.42
CA ALA A 325 4.45 -10.30 -14.13
C ALA A 325 2.95 -10.63 -14.23
N GLY A 326 2.30 -10.28 -15.35
CA GLY A 326 0.86 -10.41 -15.54
C GLY A 326 0.06 -9.35 -14.78
N LEU A 327 0.70 -8.25 -14.36
CA LEU A 327 0.06 -7.14 -13.69
C LEU A 327 -0.72 -6.28 -14.68
N SER A 328 -1.79 -5.63 -14.21
CA SER A 328 -2.54 -4.70 -15.04
C SER A 328 -1.71 -3.45 -15.29
N MET A 329 -1.55 -3.08 -16.56
CA MET A 329 -0.98 -1.80 -16.98
C MET A 329 -2.08 -0.84 -17.41
N ASP A 330 -3.23 -1.35 -17.85
CA ASP A 330 -4.39 -0.54 -18.21
C ASP A 330 -5.72 -1.15 -17.76
N HIS A 331 -6.75 -0.32 -17.76
CA HIS A 331 -8.14 -0.71 -17.54
C HIS A 331 -9.10 0.23 -18.29
N PRO A 332 -10.23 -0.25 -18.85
CA PRO A 332 -11.16 0.58 -19.62
C PRO A 332 -11.72 1.79 -18.85
N GLN A 333 -11.92 1.64 -17.53
CA GLN A 333 -12.40 2.72 -16.67
C GLN A 333 -11.29 3.66 -16.18
N PHE A 334 -10.01 3.37 -16.45
CA PHE A 334 -8.92 4.31 -16.17
C PHE A 334 -8.85 5.34 -17.30
N ASP A 335 -9.69 6.38 -17.20
CA ASP A 335 -9.94 7.38 -18.23
C ASP A 335 -9.66 8.81 -17.75
N GLU A 336 -9.94 9.80 -18.61
CA GLU A 336 -9.74 11.23 -18.32
C GLU A 336 -10.55 11.70 -17.10
N ALA A 337 -11.70 11.08 -16.82
CA ALA A 337 -12.56 11.41 -15.68
C ALA A 337 -12.01 10.83 -14.36
N ILE A 338 -11.42 9.63 -14.39
CA ILE A 338 -10.69 9.08 -13.26
C ILE A 338 -9.43 9.89 -12.96
N LEU A 339 -8.70 10.33 -13.98
CA LEU A 339 -7.55 11.22 -13.77
C LEU A 339 -7.97 12.52 -13.08
N ASP A 340 -9.04 13.18 -13.54
CA ASP A 340 -9.53 14.42 -12.95
C ASP A 340 -9.96 14.23 -11.48
N LYS A 341 -10.85 13.27 -11.23
CA LYS A 341 -11.37 13.00 -9.88
C LYS A 341 -10.29 12.51 -8.92
N GLY A 342 -9.40 11.64 -9.40
CA GLY A 342 -8.27 11.14 -8.63
C GLY A 342 -7.28 12.25 -8.27
N THR A 343 -6.97 13.12 -9.23
CA THR A 343 -6.11 14.31 -9.00
C THR A 343 -6.73 15.25 -7.98
N THR A 344 -8.03 15.54 -8.10
CA THR A 344 -8.74 16.41 -7.14
C THR A 344 -8.70 15.83 -5.72
N ALA A 345 -8.97 14.53 -5.58
CA ALA A 345 -8.95 13.86 -4.27
C ALA A 345 -7.54 13.82 -3.66
N ILE A 346 -6.52 13.51 -4.46
CA ILE A 346 -5.15 13.39 -3.96
C ILE A 346 -4.55 14.74 -3.60
N LEU A 347 -4.93 15.84 -4.28
CA LEU A 347 -4.54 17.20 -3.90
C LEU A 347 -4.99 17.54 -2.47
N LYS A 348 -6.22 17.19 -2.09
CA LYS A 348 -6.70 17.38 -0.70
C LYS A 348 -5.90 16.55 0.29
N THR A 349 -5.60 15.31 -0.08
CA THR A 349 -4.85 14.37 0.76
C THR A 349 -3.39 14.79 0.95
N ARG A 350 -2.79 15.43 -0.06
CA ARG A 350 -1.37 15.83 -0.11
C ARG A 350 -1.15 17.34 0.11
N ASP A 351 -2.11 17.97 0.76
CA ASP A 351 -2.08 19.38 1.21
C ASP A 351 -1.85 20.38 0.05
N GLY A 352 -2.75 20.32 -0.93
CA GLY A 352 -2.83 21.26 -2.05
C GLY A 352 -1.80 21.06 -3.16
N LYS A 353 -0.98 20.01 -3.10
CA LYS A 353 0.04 19.68 -4.11
C LYS A 353 -0.10 18.25 -4.60
N LEU A 354 0.14 18.02 -5.89
CA LEU A 354 -0.02 16.68 -6.48
C LEU A 354 1.00 15.69 -5.92
N ARG A 355 2.28 16.11 -5.84
CA ARG A 355 3.41 15.29 -5.37
C ARG A 355 3.40 13.87 -5.97
N ALA A 356 3.07 13.76 -7.25
CA ALA A 356 3.07 12.47 -7.93
C ALA A 356 4.52 12.01 -8.09
N ALA A 357 4.90 10.98 -7.33
CA ALA A 357 6.19 10.32 -7.47
C ALA A 357 6.28 9.68 -8.86
N ILE A 358 7.39 9.91 -9.54
CA ILE A 358 7.71 9.28 -10.83
C ILE A 358 9.17 8.83 -10.86
N PRO A 359 9.51 7.79 -11.63
CA PRO A 359 10.90 7.39 -11.84
C PRO A 359 11.66 8.42 -12.69
N SER A 360 12.90 8.73 -12.29
CA SER A 360 13.78 9.66 -13.02
C SER A 360 15.25 9.54 -12.58
N PRO A 361 16.06 8.57 -13.09
CA PRO A 361 15.71 7.38 -13.87
C PRO A 361 15.13 6.25 -13.01
N ILE A 362 15.04 5.01 -13.53
CA ILE A 362 14.70 3.83 -12.70
C ILE A 362 15.68 3.72 -11.52
N GLY A 363 15.13 3.51 -10.33
CA GLY A 363 15.85 3.49 -9.05
C GLY A 363 15.97 4.84 -8.37
N GLN A 364 15.43 5.91 -8.96
CA GLN A 364 15.40 7.26 -8.40
C GLN A 364 14.02 7.89 -8.59
N CYS A 365 13.69 8.90 -7.78
CA CYS A 365 12.36 9.51 -7.72
C CYS A 365 12.41 11.03 -7.91
N GLU A 366 11.46 11.56 -8.67
CA GLU A 366 11.11 12.97 -8.70
C GLU A 366 9.61 13.15 -8.37
N PHE A 367 9.21 14.31 -7.86
CA PHE A 367 7.82 14.62 -7.53
C PHE A 367 7.25 15.67 -8.47
N LEU A 368 6.18 15.31 -9.19
CA LEU A 368 5.46 16.23 -10.06
C LEU A 368 4.41 17.01 -9.26
N ASN A 369 4.44 18.33 -9.38
CA ASN A 369 3.44 19.24 -8.81
C ASN A 369 2.75 20.09 -9.89
N ASP A 370 3.52 20.51 -10.89
CA ASP A 370 3.08 21.47 -11.91
C ASP A 370 2.85 20.74 -13.25
N ILE A 371 1.79 19.94 -13.32
CA ILE A 371 1.35 19.29 -14.56
C ILE A 371 -0.10 19.67 -14.87
N SER A 372 -0.35 20.09 -16.12
CA SER A 372 -1.68 20.47 -16.54
C SER A 372 -2.59 19.26 -16.74
N TYR A 373 -3.90 19.46 -16.63
CA TYR A 373 -4.87 18.41 -16.93
C TYR A 373 -4.75 17.94 -18.39
N GLU A 374 -4.48 18.87 -19.31
CA GLU A 374 -4.30 18.60 -20.72
C GLU A 374 -3.07 17.72 -20.99
N ASP A 375 -1.95 17.95 -20.30
CA ASP A 375 -0.73 17.15 -20.44
C ASP A 375 -0.92 15.74 -19.89
N MET A 376 -1.61 15.60 -18.74
CA MET A 376 -2.03 14.28 -18.23
C MET A 376 -2.96 13.58 -19.24
N CYS A 377 -3.91 14.34 -19.79
CA CYS A 377 -4.75 14.03 -20.95
C CYS A 377 -4.00 13.34 -22.09
N ALA A 378 -2.98 14.05 -22.58
CA ALA A 378 -2.20 13.67 -23.72
C ALA A 378 -1.32 12.44 -23.44
N ALA A 379 -0.70 12.38 -22.26
CA ALA A 379 0.07 11.21 -21.82
C ALA A 379 -0.81 9.96 -21.69
N LEU A 380 -2.06 10.10 -21.22
CA LEU A 380 -3.00 8.99 -21.14
C LEU A 380 -3.33 8.44 -22.52
N LYS A 381 -3.52 9.29 -23.53
CA LYS A 381 -3.77 8.86 -24.92
C LYS A 381 -2.60 8.05 -25.47
N VAL A 382 -1.37 8.50 -25.23
CA VAL A 382 -0.17 7.74 -25.59
C VAL A 382 -0.10 6.41 -24.86
N HIS A 383 -0.40 6.41 -23.55
CA HIS A 383 -0.43 5.19 -22.76
C HIS A 383 -1.45 4.20 -23.33
N LYS A 384 -2.70 4.62 -23.59
CA LYS A 384 -3.75 3.77 -24.17
C LYS A 384 -3.36 3.17 -25.53
N GLU A 385 -2.75 3.96 -26.41
CA GLU A 385 -2.30 3.45 -27.71
C GLU A 385 -1.19 2.42 -27.55
N LEU A 386 -0.21 2.71 -26.69
CA LEU A 386 0.90 1.82 -26.39
C LEU A 386 0.45 0.47 -25.84
N MET A 387 -0.60 0.45 -25.00
CA MET A 387 -1.11 -0.78 -24.39
C MET A 387 -1.66 -1.78 -25.39
N LYS A 388 -2.12 -1.33 -26.56
CA LYS A 388 -2.56 -2.21 -27.66
C LYS A 388 -1.42 -3.07 -28.22
N GLU A 389 -0.17 -2.66 -28.04
CA GLU A 389 1.00 -3.45 -28.45
C GLU A 389 1.35 -4.56 -27.44
N TYR A 390 0.79 -4.51 -26.23
CA TYR A 390 1.09 -5.47 -25.16
C TYR A 390 0.06 -6.61 -25.11
N PRO A 391 0.46 -7.80 -24.60
CA PRO A 391 -0.49 -8.89 -24.37
C PRO A 391 -1.72 -8.44 -23.58
N ARG A 392 -2.90 -8.89 -24.01
CA ARG A 392 -4.21 -8.58 -23.39
C ARG A 392 -4.54 -7.08 -23.39
N GLU A 393 -3.93 -6.31 -24.29
CA GLU A 393 -4.11 -4.85 -24.37
C GLU A 393 -3.80 -4.15 -23.03
N GLY A 394 -2.81 -4.66 -22.30
CA GLY A 394 -2.44 -4.14 -20.98
C GLY A 394 -3.28 -4.65 -19.80
N ALA A 395 -4.31 -5.47 -20.03
CA ALA A 395 -5.08 -6.08 -18.95
C ALA A 395 -4.25 -7.13 -18.16
N GLY A 396 -4.43 -7.16 -16.84
CA GLY A 396 -3.75 -8.09 -15.95
C GLY A 396 -4.41 -9.47 -15.86
N LEU A 397 -3.68 -10.45 -15.35
CA LEU A 397 -4.17 -11.78 -15.01
C LEU A 397 -4.74 -11.77 -13.59
N GLU A 398 -5.96 -12.29 -13.41
CA GLU A 398 -6.60 -12.41 -12.09
C GLU A 398 -6.68 -11.02 -11.39
N ALA A 399 -7.04 -9.98 -12.14
CA ALA A 399 -6.93 -8.60 -11.67
C ALA A 399 -7.94 -8.20 -10.58
N PHE A 400 -9.06 -8.92 -10.47
CA PHE A 400 -10.19 -8.57 -9.62
C PHE A 400 -10.23 -9.42 -8.35
N VAL A 401 -10.78 -8.85 -7.28
CA VAL A 401 -11.01 -9.56 -6.02
C VAL A 401 -12.00 -10.70 -6.24
N ASP A 402 -11.73 -11.87 -5.68
CA ASP A 402 -12.62 -13.04 -5.73
C ASP A 402 -12.86 -13.68 -4.35
N ALA A 403 -13.59 -14.79 -4.32
CA ALA A 403 -13.93 -15.51 -3.09
C ALA A 403 -12.69 -15.93 -2.27
N SER A 404 -11.57 -16.22 -2.93
CA SER A 404 -10.32 -16.61 -2.25
C SER A 404 -9.71 -15.47 -1.43
N ASP A 405 -9.97 -14.23 -1.82
CA ASP A 405 -9.50 -13.02 -1.12
C ASP A 405 -10.39 -12.64 0.07
N THR A 406 -11.57 -13.25 0.16
CA THR A 406 -12.59 -12.93 1.16
C THR A 406 -12.73 -14.00 2.24
N GLY A 407 -11.97 -15.11 2.15
CA GLY A 407 -12.04 -16.21 3.12
C GLY A 407 -13.04 -17.33 2.78
N TYR A 408 -13.62 -17.34 1.57
CA TYR A 408 -14.68 -18.28 1.18
C TYR A 408 -14.20 -19.58 0.53
N THR A 409 -12.90 -19.76 0.33
CA THR A 409 -12.39 -20.94 -0.37
C THR A 409 -11.90 -22.01 0.59
N LEU A 410 -12.79 -22.94 0.94
CA LEU A 410 -12.36 -24.32 1.18
C LEU A 410 -11.92 -24.89 -0.16
N ASN A 411 -10.69 -25.40 -0.25
CA ASN A 411 -10.18 -26.09 -1.43
C ASN A 411 -11.18 -27.19 -1.86
N GLY A 412 -11.96 -26.93 -2.92
CA GLY A 412 -12.72 -27.94 -3.67
C GLY A 412 -14.23 -28.06 -3.44
N CYS A 413 -14.85 -27.31 -2.53
CA CYS A 413 -16.31 -27.30 -2.41
C CYS A 413 -16.84 -25.87 -2.24
N CYS A 414 -17.53 -25.36 -3.28
CA CYS A 414 -18.51 -24.30 -3.08
C CYS A 414 -19.66 -24.93 -2.29
N GLU A 415 -19.75 -24.64 -0.99
CA GLU A 415 -21.03 -24.75 -0.30
C GLU A 415 -21.74 -23.41 -0.50
N ASP A 416 -22.87 -23.47 -1.23
CA ASP A 416 -23.81 -22.36 -1.39
C ASP A 416 -24.33 -21.94 -0.01
N VAL A 417 -23.66 -20.99 0.63
CA VAL A 417 -24.26 -20.27 1.75
C VAL A 417 -25.16 -19.20 1.13
N GLU A 418 -26.46 -19.43 1.21
CA GLU A 418 -27.52 -18.58 0.67
C GLU A 418 -27.27 -17.09 0.98
N SER A 419 -26.88 -16.35 -0.05
CA SER A 419 -26.56 -14.91 -0.03
C SER A 419 -27.81 -14.01 0.00
N ARG A 420 -28.93 -14.45 0.58
CA ARG A 420 -30.25 -13.85 0.30
C ARG A 420 -30.84 -12.89 1.34
N GLU A 421 -30.20 -12.59 2.47
CA GLU A 421 -30.87 -11.72 3.48
C GLU A 421 -30.15 -10.42 3.89
N PHE A 422 -28.99 -10.06 3.32
CA PHE A 422 -28.31 -8.79 3.68
C PHE A 422 -28.38 -7.66 2.65
N MET A 423 -29.13 -7.84 1.55
CA MET A 423 -29.19 -6.85 0.47
C MET A 423 -30.63 -6.43 0.19
N ASN A 424 -31.13 -5.47 0.97
CA ASN A 424 -32.19 -4.61 0.47
C ASN A 424 -31.97 -3.17 0.92
N GLY A 425 -31.69 -2.34 -0.08
CA GLY A 425 -31.83 -0.90 -0.02
C GLY A 425 -30.54 -0.15 0.27
N VAL A 426 -29.71 0.06 -0.76
CA VAL A 426 -29.21 1.38 -1.16
C VAL A 426 -28.68 1.27 -2.60
N GLU A 427 -29.45 1.74 -3.58
CA GLU A 427 -28.85 2.25 -4.82
C GLU A 427 -28.10 3.54 -4.45
N LYS A 428 -26.77 3.54 -4.52
CA LYS A 428 -25.98 4.77 -4.45
C LYS A 428 -24.96 4.79 -5.56
N THR A 429 -25.24 5.66 -6.52
CA THR A 429 -24.32 6.14 -7.54
C THR A 429 -23.06 6.69 -6.87
N VAL A 430 -21.91 6.30 -7.41
CA VAL A 430 -20.58 6.67 -6.93
C VAL A 430 -20.36 8.18 -7.12
N ILE A 431 -20.34 8.94 -6.03
CA ILE A 431 -19.82 10.31 -6.01
C ILE A 431 -18.89 10.47 -4.82
N ASN A 432 -17.67 10.92 -5.12
CA ASN A 432 -16.73 11.42 -4.15
C ASN A 432 -17.18 12.85 -3.78
N ASP A 433 -17.76 13.07 -2.61
CA ASP A 433 -18.31 14.37 -2.17
C ASP A 433 -17.22 15.45 -1.97
N ASP A 434 -15.95 15.06 -2.16
CA ASP A 434 -14.83 16.00 -2.27
C ASP A 434 -14.85 16.84 -3.57
N THR A 435 -15.81 16.61 -4.47
CA THR A 435 -15.90 17.24 -5.80
C THR A 435 -16.94 18.35 -5.92
N VAL A 436 -17.61 18.75 -4.83
CA VAL A 436 -18.57 19.86 -4.89
C VAL A 436 -17.80 21.20 -4.95
N SER A 437 -17.72 21.77 -6.15
CA SER A 437 -17.38 23.17 -6.36
C SER A 437 -18.55 24.03 -5.86
N GLU A 438 -18.27 24.97 -4.95
CA GLU A 438 -19.22 25.99 -4.53
C GLU A 438 -19.60 26.89 -5.71
N GLU A 439 -20.71 26.58 -6.39
CA GLU A 439 -21.41 27.55 -7.22
C GLU A 439 -22.44 28.31 -6.38
N GLY A 440 -22.10 29.57 -6.09
CA GLY A 440 -23.01 30.72 -6.06
C GLY A 440 -24.32 30.61 -5.27
N SER A 441 -24.29 30.96 -3.99
CA SER A 441 -25.46 31.50 -3.29
C SER A 441 -25.21 32.96 -2.93
N SER A 442 -25.89 33.84 -3.65
CA SER A 442 -25.96 35.28 -3.38
C SER A 442 -26.81 35.55 -2.14
N THR A 443 -26.21 36.11 -1.08
CA THR A 443 -26.95 36.93 -0.13
C THR A 443 -26.10 38.11 0.34
N ALA A 444 -26.66 39.30 0.16
CA ALA A 444 -26.11 40.58 0.56
C ALA A 444 -26.08 40.76 2.09
N ALA A 445 -24.99 41.32 2.62
CA ALA A 445 -25.03 42.16 3.81
C ALA A 445 -23.79 43.08 3.92
N SER A 446 -24.10 44.37 3.76
CA SER A 446 -23.44 45.61 4.19
C SER A 446 -22.24 45.60 5.18
N SER A 447 -21.29 46.48 4.82
CA SER A 447 -20.66 47.57 5.60
C SER A 447 -19.45 47.33 6.51
N SER A 448 -18.33 47.85 5.98
CA SER A 448 -17.33 48.79 6.55
C SER A 448 -16.02 48.26 7.17
N PRO A 449 -14.89 48.99 6.96
CA PRO A 449 -13.55 48.42 6.90
C PRO A 449 -12.66 48.83 8.09
N GLY A 450 -11.74 47.94 8.46
CA GLY A 450 -10.62 48.25 9.36
C GLY A 450 -9.30 48.14 8.61
N GLU A 451 -8.72 49.29 8.26
CA GLU A 451 -7.34 49.41 7.79
C GLU A 451 -6.36 48.99 8.89
N TYR A 452 -5.38 48.15 8.55
CA TYR A 452 -4.04 48.23 9.13
C TYR A 452 -3.02 47.87 8.06
N ALA A 453 -2.39 48.92 7.52
CA ALA A 453 -1.20 48.81 6.70
C ALA A 453 0.02 48.54 7.60
N LEU A 454 0.84 47.55 7.24
CA LEU A 454 2.25 47.51 7.60
C LEU A 454 3.06 47.10 6.37
N SER A 455 3.66 48.11 5.75
CA SER A 455 4.81 47.99 4.87
C SER A 455 6.03 47.50 5.65
N ASN A 456 6.80 46.57 5.10
CA ASN A 456 8.22 46.77 4.82
C ASN A 456 8.81 45.58 4.06
N GLY A 457 9.32 45.88 2.87
CA GLY A 457 10.05 44.93 2.04
C GLY A 457 11.45 44.66 2.54
N LYS A 458 11.98 43.51 2.12
CA LYS A 458 13.41 43.30 1.88
C LYS A 458 13.58 42.44 0.63
N ASN A 459 14.36 43.00 -0.29
CA ASN A 459 14.88 42.40 -1.50
C ASN A 459 15.61 41.07 -1.23
N LEU A 460 15.33 40.06 -2.06
CA LEU A 460 16.26 38.98 -2.37
C LEU A 460 16.31 38.83 -3.91
N GLY A 461 17.53 38.86 -4.46
CA GLY A 461 17.84 38.77 -5.89
C GLY A 461 17.55 37.39 -6.51
N PRO A 462 17.87 37.22 -7.80
CA PRO A 462 17.15 36.32 -8.68
C PRO A 462 17.46 34.84 -8.41
N LYS A 463 16.38 34.04 -8.31
CA LYS A 463 16.45 32.58 -8.38
C LYS A 463 16.83 32.16 -9.79
N SER A 464 17.72 31.16 -9.89
CA SER A 464 18.04 30.47 -11.13
C SER A 464 16.78 29.84 -11.73
N ALA A 465 16.44 30.24 -12.95
CA ALA A 465 15.39 29.61 -13.73
C ALA A 465 15.88 28.25 -14.22
N THR A 466 15.30 27.17 -13.69
CA THR A 466 15.30 25.89 -14.39
C THR A 466 14.27 26.03 -15.51
N GLN A 467 14.71 26.02 -16.77
CA GLN A 467 13.80 26.05 -17.92
C GLN A 467 12.93 24.79 -17.90
N VAL A 468 11.63 24.99 -17.68
CA VAL A 468 10.58 23.99 -17.91
C VAL A 468 10.13 24.16 -19.36
N ALA A 469 10.05 23.04 -20.08
CA ALA A 469 9.58 23.02 -21.46
C ALA A 469 8.13 23.52 -21.54
N SER A 470 7.83 24.31 -22.56
CA SER A 470 6.49 24.84 -22.80
C SER A 470 5.51 23.72 -23.22
N SER A 471 4.22 23.91 -22.99
CA SER A 471 3.15 22.97 -23.40
C SER A 471 3.18 22.61 -24.90
N SER A 472 3.75 23.47 -25.75
CA SER A 472 4.00 23.16 -27.17
C SER A 472 5.13 22.15 -27.42
N GLU A 473 6.15 22.09 -26.57
CA GLU A 473 7.28 21.15 -26.73
C GLU A 473 6.91 19.73 -26.28
N VAL A 474 6.02 19.59 -25.30
CA VAL A 474 5.44 18.29 -24.92
C VAL A 474 4.56 17.77 -26.06
N ALA A 475 3.72 18.63 -26.64
CA ALA A 475 2.89 18.30 -27.81
C ALA A 475 3.71 17.91 -29.07
N GLU A 476 4.87 18.52 -29.29
CA GLU A 476 5.76 18.14 -30.40
C GLU A 476 6.50 16.82 -30.16
N LYS A 477 6.97 16.55 -28.94
CA LYS A 477 7.57 15.25 -28.59
C LYS A 477 6.57 14.10 -28.74
N LEU A 478 5.30 14.32 -28.41
CA LEU A 478 4.22 13.34 -28.55
C LEU A 478 3.96 12.89 -30.00
N LYS A 479 4.30 13.72 -31.01
CA LYS A 479 4.20 13.33 -32.43
C LYS A 479 5.35 12.43 -32.89
N GLY A 480 6.49 12.43 -32.20
CA GLY A 480 7.67 11.62 -32.54
C GLY A 480 7.64 10.18 -32.01
N VAL A 481 6.83 9.90 -30.98
CA VAL A 481 6.76 8.58 -30.31
C VAL A 481 5.99 7.54 -31.15
N VAL A 482 5.21 7.96 -32.15
CA VAL A 482 4.38 7.09 -33.01
C VAL A 482 5.13 6.53 -34.24
N GLY A 483 6.46 6.74 -34.34
CA GLY A 483 7.29 6.21 -35.43
C GLY A 483 7.89 4.83 -35.11
N VAL A 484 7.25 3.75 -35.58
CA VAL A 484 7.65 2.36 -35.35
C VAL A 484 8.76 1.91 -36.31
N GLU A 485 9.92 1.47 -35.79
CA GLU A 485 10.76 0.47 -36.45
C GLU A 485 10.34 -0.93 -35.96
N ALA A 486 9.87 -1.75 -36.89
CA ALA A 486 9.46 -3.12 -36.63
C ALA A 486 10.68 -4.01 -36.32
N VAL A 487 10.66 -4.70 -35.17
CA VAL A 487 11.64 -5.73 -34.82
C VAL A 487 11.19 -7.08 -35.41
N PRO A 488 12.08 -7.84 -36.08
CA PRO A 488 11.71 -9.09 -36.75
C PRO A 488 11.49 -10.23 -35.75
N THR A 489 10.37 -10.93 -35.92
CA THR A 489 10.07 -12.21 -35.27
C THR A 489 10.97 -13.29 -35.86
N ASN A 490 11.89 -13.85 -35.07
CA ASN A 490 12.59 -15.09 -35.41
C ASN A 490 11.81 -16.28 -34.84
N THR A 491 11.18 -17.05 -35.73
CA THR A 491 10.71 -18.40 -35.47
C THR A 491 11.84 -19.40 -35.67
N ALA A 492 12.19 -20.15 -34.63
CA ALA A 492 12.69 -21.53 -34.67
C ALA A 492 12.52 -22.16 -33.29
#